data_AF-A0A411A4Q7-F1
#
_entry.id   AF-A0A411A4Q7-F1
#
_cell.length_a   1.000
_cell.length_b   1.000
_cell.length_c   1.000
_cell.angle_alpha   90.00
_cell.angle_beta   90.00
_cell.angle_gamma   90.00
#
_symmetry.space_group_name_H-M   'P 1'
#
loop_
_entity.id
_entity.type
_entity.pdbx_description
1 polymer ?
#
loop_
_entity_poly.entity_id
_entity_poly.type
_entity_poly.pdbx_seq_one_letter_code
_entity_poly.pdbx_strand_id
1 'polypeptide(L)'
;MDNNIKIDEENKLGSVVKYYRKKKKINSQELSKSLGKSGAYISQIENGHNKNPDYNTLLELFRKLGIAEENLEMYLEALGFKSPEKIAAEKAAEEAWIEREIELMNDPEYQKHLLEQAEAIRIQEQHASYDEMINKKINEIKNDLDWYYTINPSEFGTVIENLHKLMLSMGDSPDNFRFLVSLFRKDITKFNKDAKEHVISALKEGYEKSNTGWGERPSW
;
A
#
# COMPACT_ATOMS: atom_id res chain seq x y z
N MET A 1 28.49 -10.97 -39.35
CA MET A 1 27.33 -10.22 -39.88
C MET A 1 26.40 -10.00 -38.71
N ASP A 2 26.34 -8.76 -38.23
CA ASP A 2 25.48 -8.39 -37.10
C ASP A 2 24.02 -8.51 -37.51
N ASN A 3 23.39 -9.63 -37.14
CA ASN A 3 21.98 -9.92 -37.39
C ASN A 3 21.08 -9.29 -36.31
N ASN A 4 21.37 -8.06 -35.90
CA ASN A 4 20.50 -7.37 -34.95
C ASN A 4 19.38 -6.66 -35.72
N ILE A 5 18.14 -7.12 -35.54
CA ILE A 5 16.97 -6.49 -36.13
C ILE A 5 16.81 -5.12 -35.45
N LYS A 6 16.94 -4.04 -36.23
CA LYS A 6 16.58 -2.70 -35.74
C LYS A 6 15.06 -2.60 -35.75
N ILE A 7 14.44 -2.83 -34.61
CA ILE A 7 12.99 -2.68 -34.41
C ILE A 7 12.69 -1.19 -34.21
N ASP A 8 11.82 -0.67 -35.07
CA ASP A 8 11.13 0.59 -34.82
C ASP A 8 9.99 0.33 -33.84
N GLU A 9 10.07 0.91 -32.64
CA GLU A 9 9.05 0.74 -31.59
C GLU A 9 7.70 1.31 -32.01
N GLU A 10 7.67 2.34 -32.87
CA GLU A 10 6.43 2.94 -33.39
C GLU A 10 5.83 2.13 -34.56
N ASN A 11 6.61 1.22 -35.15
CA ASN A 11 6.18 0.34 -36.23
C ASN A 11 6.84 -1.05 -36.15
N LYS A 12 6.53 -1.78 -35.08
CA LYS A 12 7.05 -3.14 -34.84
C LYS A 12 6.69 -4.09 -35.97
N LEU A 13 5.44 -4.06 -36.42
CA LEU A 13 4.96 -4.88 -37.53
C LEU A 13 5.78 -4.65 -38.80
N GLY A 14 5.93 -3.39 -39.22
CA GLY A 14 6.69 -3.06 -40.42
C GLY A 14 8.17 -3.48 -40.33
N SER A 15 8.78 -3.33 -39.14
CA SER A 15 10.15 -3.77 -38.89
C SER A 15 10.33 -5.28 -39.07
N VAL A 16 9.42 -6.07 -38.51
CA VAL A 16 9.42 -7.54 -38.61
C VAL A 16 9.17 -7.99 -40.06
N VAL A 17 8.17 -7.42 -40.73
CA VAL A 17 7.85 -7.73 -42.13
C VAL A 17 9.05 -7.43 -43.04
N LYS A 18 9.68 -6.25 -42.86
CA LYS A 18 10.86 -5.83 -43.62
C LYS A 18 12.05 -6.75 -43.42
N TYR A 19 12.28 -7.20 -42.19
CA TYR A 19 13.35 -8.13 -41.86
C TYR A 19 13.18 -9.47 -42.60
N TYR A 20 12.03 -10.13 -42.41
CA TYR A 20 11.79 -11.45 -43.02
C TYR A 20 11.73 -11.38 -44.54
N ARG A 21 11.13 -10.32 -45.10
CA ARG A 21 11.09 -10.12 -46.55
C ARG A 21 12.50 -9.99 -47.14
N LYS A 22 13.36 -9.18 -46.53
CA LYS A 22 14.76 -9.02 -46.96
C LYS A 22 15.55 -10.32 -46.81
N LYS A 23 15.35 -11.06 -45.72
CA LYS A 23 15.96 -12.39 -45.50
C LYS A 23 15.61 -13.38 -46.61
N LYS A 24 14.36 -13.34 -47.10
CA LYS A 24 13.89 -14.13 -48.26
C LYS A 24 14.19 -13.52 -49.63
N LYS A 25 14.76 -12.31 -49.70
CA LYS A 25 15.06 -11.59 -50.95
C LYS A 25 13.84 -11.35 -51.86
N ILE A 26 12.66 -11.10 -51.28
CA ILE A 26 11.41 -10.82 -52.02
C ILE A 26 11.20 -9.30 -52.15
N ASN A 27 10.75 -8.80 -53.31
CA ASN A 27 10.40 -7.38 -53.48
C ASN A 27 9.06 -7.06 -52.79
N SER A 28 8.93 -5.89 -52.14
CA SER A 28 7.67 -5.43 -51.52
C SER A 28 6.49 -5.43 -52.50
N GLN A 29 6.71 -5.05 -53.76
CA GLN A 29 5.64 -5.04 -54.77
C GLN A 29 5.21 -6.46 -55.18
N GLU A 30 6.17 -7.38 -55.32
CA GLU A 30 5.91 -8.79 -55.62
C GLU A 30 5.15 -9.47 -54.48
N LEU A 31 5.59 -9.24 -53.23
CA LEU A 31 4.93 -9.75 -52.05
C LEU A 31 3.49 -9.21 -51.93
N SER A 32 3.29 -7.91 -52.19
CA SER A 32 1.95 -7.30 -52.19
C SER A 32 1.02 -7.95 -53.23
N LYS A 33 1.51 -8.13 -54.46
CA LYS A 33 0.75 -8.81 -55.53
C LYS A 33 0.42 -10.25 -55.18
N SER A 34 1.36 -10.97 -54.57
CA SER A 34 1.15 -12.37 -54.15
C SER A 34 0.08 -12.54 -53.06
N LEU A 35 -0.27 -11.47 -52.36
CA LEU A 35 -1.35 -11.39 -51.37
C LEU A 35 -2.66 -10.85 -51.95
N GLY A 36 -2.72 -10.61 -53.27
CA GLY A 36 -3.88 -9.99 -53.92
C GLY A 36 -4.15 -8.55 -53.49
N LYS A 37 -3.14 -7.83 -52.96
CA LYS A 37 -3.25 -6.44 -52.51
C LYS A 37 -2.61 -5.47 -53.50
N SER A 38 -2.84 -4.16 -53.31
CA SER A 38 -2.22 -3.12 -54.13
C SER A 38 -0.69 -3.19 -54.04
N GLY A 39 0.02 -2.83 -55.11
CA GLY A 39 1.49 -2.92 -55.15
C GLY A 39 2.23 -2.14 -54.07
N ALA A 40 1.56 -1.20 -53.40
CA ALA A 40 2.10 -0.40 -52.30
C ALA A 40 1.81 -0.98 -50.91
N TYR A 41 1.00 -2.03 -50.77
CA TYR A 41 0.49 -2.52 -49.49
C TYR A 41 1.59 -2.88 -48.49
N ILE A 42 2.58 -3.68 -48.91
CA ILE A 42 3.71 -4.04 -48.04
C ILE A 42 4.57 -2.82 -47.69
N SER A 43 4.74 -1.88 -48.63
CA SER A 43 5.45 -0.63 -48.35
C SER A 43 4.71 0.21 -47.29
N GLN A 44 3.39 0.23 -47.31
CA GLN A 44 2.58 0.93 -46.31
C GLN A 44 2.71 0.29 -44.92
N ILE A 45 2.78 -1.04 -44.84
CA ILE A 45 3.07 -1.75 -43.57
C ILE A 45 4.49 -1.45 -43.09
N GLU A 46 5.49 -1.60 -43.97
CA GLU A 46 6.91 -1.39 -43.62
C GLU A 46 7.24 0.04 -43.16
N ASN A 47 6.46 1.03 -43.61
CA ASN A 47 6.63 2.43 -43.25
C ASN A 47 5.57 2.94 -42.24
N GLY A 48 4.70 2.06 -41.71
CA GLY A 48 3.79 2.40 -40.61
C GLY A 48 2.55 3.20 -41.03
N HIS A 49 2.29 3.31 -42.34
CA HIS A 49 1.09 3.95 -42.88
C HIS A 49 -0.15 3.05 -42.76
N ASN A 50 0.03 1.73 -42.70
CA ASN A 50 -1.05 0.78 -42.44
C ASN A 50 -0.82 0.10 -41.07
N LYS A 51 -1.45 0.65 -40.03
CA LYS A 51 -1.24 0.22 -38.64
C LYS A 51 -2.15 -0.92 -38.18
N ASN A 52 -3.33 -1.07 -38.80
CA ASN A 52 -4.30 -2.12 -38.47
C ASN A 52 -4.67 -2.96 -39.69
N PRO A 53 -3.73 -3.76 -40.24
CA PRO A 53 -4.07 -4.71 -41.28
C PRO A 53 -4.98 -5.83 -40.73
N ASP A 54 -5.81 -6.38 -41.62
CA ASP A 54 -6.66 -7.54 -41.31
C ASP A 54 -5.83 -8.77 -40.90
N TYR A 55 -6.29 -9.49 -39.86
CA TYR A 55 -5.60 -10.63 -39.28
C TYR A 55 -5.33 -11.73 -40.31
N ASN A 56 -6.34 -12.10 -41.12
CA ASN A 56 -6.18 -13.15 -42.13
C ASN A 56 -5.15 -12.76 -43.20
N THR A 57 -5.13 -11.48 -43.57
CA THR A 57 -4.12 -10.93 -44.48
C THR A 57 -2.71 -11.01 -43.87
N LEU A 58 -2.55 -10.73 -42.57
CA LEU A 58 -1.26 -10.86 -41.87
C LEU A 58 -0.82 -12.32 -41.72
N LEU A 59 -1.77 -13.22 -41.45
CA LEU A 59 -1.52 -14.65 -41.38
C LEU A 59 -0.95 -15.18 -42.70
N GLU A 60 -1.56 -14.81 -43.83
CA GLU A 60 -1.06 -15.18 -45.16
C GLU A 60 0.30 -14.53 -45.47
N LEU A 61 0.50 -13.28 -45.08
CA LEU A 61 1.79 -12.59 -45.21
C LEU A 61 2.89 -13.34 -44.46
N PHE A 62 2.67 -13.71 -43.20
CA PHE A 62 3.67 -14.37 -42.36
C PHE A 62 3.99 -15.79 -42.87
N ARG A 63 2.98 -16.51 -43.40
CA ARG A 63 3.18 -17.78 -44.12
C ARG A 63 4.10 -17.60 -45.34
N LYS A 64 3.83 -16.60 -46.21
CA LYS A 64 4.69 -16.32 -47.38
C LYS A 64 6.10 -15.89 -46.97
N LEU A 65 6.23 -15.20 -45.85
CA LEU A 65 7.53 -14.86 -45.23
C LEU A 65 8.26 -16.06 -44.61
N GLY A 66 7.62 -17.24 -44.57
CA GLY A 66 8.23 -18.51 -44.18
C GLY A 66 8.30 -18.73 -42.68
N ILE A 67 7.44 -18.06 -41.92
CA ILE A 67 7.23 -18.37 -40.52
C ILE A 67 6.43 -19.67 -40.46
N ALA A 68 6.89 -20.61 -39.62
CA ALA A 68 6.26 -21.91 -39.48
C ALA A 68 4.86 -21.78 -38.88
N GLU A 69 3.94 -22.66 -39.31
CA GLU A 69 2.50 -22.56 -39.02
C GLU A 69 2.24 -22.51 -37.51
N GLU A 70 2.94 -23.36 -36.76
CA GLU A 70 2.87 -23.46 -35.30
C GLU A 70 3.30 -22.18 -34.55
N ASN A 71 4.02 -21.26 -35.23
CA ASN A 71 4.51 -20.03 -34.64
C ASN A 71 3.70 -18.79 -35.07
N LEU A 72 2.84 -18.90 -36.07
CA LEU A 72 2.17 -17.74 -36.67
C LEU A 72 1.34 -16.95 -35.64
N GLU A 73 0.52 -17.65 -34.87
CA GLU A 73 -0.35 -17.05 -33.87
C GLU A 73 0.46 -16.32 -32.80
N MET A 74 1.52 -16.95 -32.27
CA MET A 74 2.44 -16.32 -31.32
C MET A 74 3.06 -15.02 -31.88
N TYR A 75 3.53 -15.04 -33.14
CA TYR A 75 4.13 -13.85 -33.76
C TYR A 75 3.12 -12.73 -33.97
N LEU A 76 1.90 -13.05 -34.41
CA LEU A 76 0.84 -12.07 -34.64
C LEU A 76 0.38 -11.46 -33.31
N GLU A 77 0.21 -12.26 -32.28
CA GLU A 77 -0.17 -11.79 -30.94
C GLU A 77 0.89 -10.91 -30.30
N ALA A 78 2.17 -11.28 -30.42
CA ALA A 78 3.28 -10.45 -29.96
C ALA A 78 3.33 -9.08 -30.66
N LEU A 79 2.73 -8.98 -31.85
CA LEU A 79 2.57 -7.75 -32.62
C LEU A 79 1.22 -7.04 -32.40
N GLY A 80 0.37 -7.57 -31.51
CA GLY A 80 -0.92 -6.99 -31.16
C GLY A 80 -2.10 -7.44 -32.03
N PHE A 81 -1.93 -8.48 -32.85
CA PHE A 81 -2.97 -9.01 -33.73
C PHE A 81 -3.46 -10.36 -33.22
N LYS A 82 -4.72 -10.39 -32.76
CA LYS A 82 -5.39 -11.62 -32.32
C LYS A 82 -6.35 -12.11 -33.39
N SER A 83 -6.58 -13.43 -33.42
CA SER A 83 -7.60 -14.01 -34.26
C SER A 83 -9.01 -13.57 -33.82
N PRO A 84 -9.98 -13.49 -34.74
CA PRO A 84 -11.38 -13.23 -34.37
C PRO A 84 -11.92 -14.23 -33.36
N GLU A 85 -11.54 -15.52 -33.48
CA GLU A 85 -11.93 -16.55 -32.51
C GLU A 85 -11.39 -16.24 -31.11
N LYS A 86 -10.12 -15.83 -31.00
CA LYS A 86 -9.52 -15.49 -29.71
C LYS A 86 -10.14 -14.25 -29.09
N ILE A 87 -10.41 -13.20 -29.89
CA ILE A 87 -11.11 -12.00 -29.42
C ILE A 87 -12.49 -12.36 -28.87
N ALA A 88 -13.23 -13.21 -29.58
CA ALA A 88 -14.55 -13.67 -29.14
C ALA A 88 -14.46 -14.51 -27.85
N ALA A 89 -13.48 -15.41 -27.75
CA ALA A 89 -13.25 -16.24 -26.57
C ALA A 89 -12.86 -15.40 -25.34
N GLU A 90 -11.96 -14.43 -25.50
CA GLU A 90 -11.57 -13.50 -24.43
C GLU A 90 -12.77 -12.67 -23.96
N LYS A 91 -13.58 -12.16 -24.90
CA LYS A 91 -14.78 -11.40 -24.56
C LYS A 91 -15.81 -12.24 -23.81
N ALA A 92 -16.05 -13.48 -24.25
CA ALA A 92 -16.96 -14.39 -23.56
C ALA A 92 -16.45 -14.77 -22.16
N ALA A 93 -15.13 -14.94 -22.00
CA ALA A 93 -14.52 -15.20 -20.70
C ALA A 93 -14.64 -13.99 -19.76
N GLU A 94 -14.43 -12.77 -20.27
CA GLU A 94 -14.62 -11.53 -19.53
C GLU A 94 -16.08 -11.36 -19.09
N GLU A 95 -17.03 -11.55 -20.01
CA GLU A 95 -18.46 -11.50 -19.70
C GLU A 95 -18.86 -12.54 -18.63
N ALA A 96 -18.34 -13.76 -18.71
CA ALA A 96 -18.58 -14.80 -17.71
C ALA A 96 -17.94 -14.46 -16.34
N TRP A 97 -16.76 -13.82 -16.33
CA TRP A 97 -16.12 -13.38 -15.09
C TRP A 97 -16.92 -12.25 -14.42
N ILE A 98 -17.36 -11.27 -15.20
CA ILE A 98 -18.21 -10.16 -14.71
C ILE A 98 -19.53 -10.69 -14.15
N GLU A 99 -20.20 -11.60 -14.88
CA GLU A 99 -21.47 -12.18 -14.41
C GLU A 99 -21.27 -12.92 -13.08
N ARG A 100 -20.21 -13.74 -12.99
CA ARG A 100 -19.88 -14.45 -11.75
C ARG A 100 -19.56 -13.50 -10.60
N GLU A 101 -18.87 -12.40 -10.86
CA GLU A 101 -18.57 -11.39 -9.84
C GLU A 101 -19.85 -10.70 -9.37
N ILE A 102 -20.78 -10.39 -10.28
CA ILE A 102 -22.11 -9.83 -9.95
C ILE A 102 -22.92 -10.83 -9.12
N GLU A 103 -22.92 -12.12 -9.48
CA GLU A 103 -23.57 -13.18 -8.71
C GLU A 103 -22.99 -13.27 -7.29
N LEU A 104 -21.66 -13.28 -7.15
CA LEU A 104 -20.98 -13.28 -5.86
C LEU A 104 -21.33 -12.02 -5.05
N MET A 105 -21.29 -10.84 -5.66
CA MET A 105 -21.66 -9.60 -4.99
C MET A 105 -23.12 -9.55 -4.54
N ASN A 106 -24.02 -10.28 -5.20
CA ASN A 106 -25.42 -10.41 -4.82
C ASN A 106 -25.68 -11.56 -3.83
N ASP A 107 -24.69 -12.42 -3.57
CA ASP A 107 -24.77 -13.48 -2.58
C ASP A 107 -24.77 -12.88 -1.15
N PRO A 108 -25.81 -13.13 -0.34
CA PRO A 108 -25.91 -12.55 1.00
C PRO A 108 -24.80 -12.99 1.98
N GLU A 109 -24.28 -14.22 1.85
CA GLU A 109 -23.17 -14.70 2.69
C GLU A 109 -21.86 -14.00 2.30
N TYR A 110 -21.64 -13.78 0.99
CA TYR A 110 -20.48 -13.02 0.52
C TYR A 110 -20.53 -11.55 0.97
N GLN A 111 -21.70 -10.89 0.84
CA GLN A 111 -21.89 -9.52 1.34
C GLN A 111 -21.63 -9.41 2.84
N LYS A 112 -22.16 -10.37 3.61
CA LYS A 112 -21.95 -10.44 5.05
C LYS A 112 -20.46 -10.58 5.39
N HIS A 113 -19.75 -11.46 4.69
CA HIS A 113 -18.31 -11.65 4.88
C HIS A 113 -17.50 -10.38 4.58
N LEU A 114 -17.83 -9.65 3.51
CA LEU A 114 -17.20 -8.36 3.20
C LEU A 114 -17.44 -7.30 4.28
N LEU A 115 -18.66 -7.23 4.81
CA LEU A 115 -19.01 -6.32 5.90
C LEU A 115 -18.24 -6.67 7.18
N GLU A 116 -18.11 -7.94 7.51
CA GLU A 116 -17.32 -8.41 8.66
C GLU A 116 -15.84 -8.01 8.53
N GLN A 117 -15.25 -8.15 7.33
CA GLN A 117 -13.88 -7.70 7.08
C GLN A 117 -13.73 -6.18 7.18
N ALA A 118 -14.67 -5.41 6.61
CA ALA A 118 -14.63 -3.96 6.67
C ALA A 118 -14.76 -3.44 8.12
N GLU A 119 -15.62 -4.05 8.92
CA GLU A 119 -15.76 -3.69 10.35
C GLU A 119 -14.51 -4.07 11.14
N ALA A 120 -13.88 -5.22 10.85
CA ALA A 120 -12.60 -5.59 11.48
C ALA A 120 -11.48 -4.57 11.17
N ILE A 121 -11.37 -4.12 9.92
CA ILE A 121 -10.43 -3.07 9.51
C ILE A 121 -10.73 -1.77 10.26
N ARG A 122 -12.00 -1.36 10.31
CA ARG A 122 -12.41 -0.14 11.00
C ARG A 122 -12.07 -0.18 12.49
N ILE A 123 -12.31 -1.31 13.17
CA ILE A 123 -11.96 -1.49 14.59
C ILE A 123 -10.44 -1.38 14.76
N GLN A 124 -9.66 -2.02 13.89
CA GLN A 124 -8.21 -1.97 13.92
C GLN A 124 -7.67 -0.54 13.71
N GLU A 125 -8.21 0.21 12.75
CA GLU A 125 -7.86 1.61 12.49
C GLU A 125 -8.22 2.53 13.66
N GLN A 126 -9.41 2.34 14.27
CA GLN A 126 -9.80 3.08 15.46
C GLN A 126 -8.87 2.82 16.65
N HIS A 127 -8.46 1.56 16.84
CA HIS A 127 -7.48 1.20 17.88
C HIS A 127 -6.12 1.84 17.60
N ALA A 128 -5.63 1.76 16.35
CA ALA A 128 -4.38 2.40 15.95
C ALA A 128 -4.40 3.92 16.17
N SER A 129 -5.52 4.59 15.86
CA SER A 129 -5.70 6.02 16.10
C SER A 129 -5.70 6.38 17.59
N TYR A 130 -6.33 5.56 18.44
CA TYR A 130 -6.30 5.77 19.89
C TYR A 130 -4.89 5.57 20.46
N ASP A 131 -4.18 4.53 20.03
CA ASP A 131 -2.81 4.25 20.44
C ASP A 131 -1.84 5.37 20.02
N GLU A 132 -1.99 5.89 18.80
CA GLU A 132 -1.22 7.04 18.33
C GLU A 132 -1.45 8.29 19.20
N MET A 133 -2.71 8.57 19.54
CA MET A 133 -3.07 9.67 20.43
C MET A 133 -2.44 9.49 21.83
N ILE A 134 -2.49 8.29 22.40
CA ILE A 134 -1.89 8.01 23.71
C ILE A 134 -0.36 8.15 23.66
N ASN A 135 0.29 7.62 22.62
CA ASN A 135 1.74 7.74 22.42
C ASN A 135 2.17 9.20 22.28
N LYS A 136 1.40 10.02 21.57
CA LYS A 136 1.65 11.46 21.48
C LYS A 136 1.62 12.11 22.87
N LYS A 137 0.61 11.81 23.69
CA LYS A 137 0.51 12.35 25.07
C LYS A 137 1.66 11.88 25.96
N ILE A 138 2.09 10.63 25.84
CA ILE A 138 3.26 10.10 26.57
C ILE A 138 4.52 10.91 26.21
N ASN A 139 4.72 11.20 24.93
CA ASN A 139 5.86 12.00 24.47
C ASN A 139 5.78 13.45 24.94
N GLU A 140 4.60 14.06 24.95
CA GLU A 140 4.38 15.41 25.50
C GLU A 140 4.74 15.45 26.99
N ILE A 141 4.27 14.48 27.78
CA ILE A 141 4.63 14.36 29.21
C ILE A 141 6.15 14.23 29.37
N LYS A 142 6.81 13.39 28.56
CA LYS A 142 8.27 13.23 28.61
C LYS A 142 9.00 14.55 28.38
N ASN A 143 8.62 15.28 27.34
CA ASN A 143 9.24 16.57 27.01
C ASN A 143 9.05 17.59 28.13
N ASP A 144 7.87 17.62 28.75
CA ASP A 144 7.59 18.50 29.88
C ASP A 144 8.43 18.11 31.11
N LEU A 145 8.57 16.82 31.41
CA LEU A 145 9.44 16.34 32.49
C LEU A 145 10.89 16.77 32.29
N ASP A 146 11.41 16.60 31.06
CA ASP A 146 12.78 17.01 30.70
C ASP A 146 12.97 18.53 30.84
N TRP A 147 11.98 19.32 30.40
CA TRP A 147 11.99 20.78 30.53
C TRP A 147 11.99 21.22 32.01
N TYR A 148 11.09 20.68 32.83
CA TYR A 148 11.00 21.05 34.24
C TYR A 148 12.24 20.64 35.04
N TYR A 149 12.86 19.50 34.71
CA TYR A 149 14.15 19.13 35.27
C TYR A 149 15.26 20.11 34.87
N THR A 150 15.29 20.54 33.61
CA THR A 150 16.29 21.49 33.11
C THR A 150 16.26 22.82 33.87
N ILE A 151 15.05 23.32 34.20
CA ILE A 151 14.90 24.61 34.91
C ILE A 151 15.04 24.49 36.43
N ASN A 152 14.74 23.33 37.03
CA ASN A 152 14.81 23.12 38.48
C ASN A 152 15.26 21.68 38.83
N PRO A 153 16.55 21.36 38.67
CA PRO A 153 17.04 19.99 38.79
C PRO A 153 16.85 19.38 40.18
N SER A 154 17.01 20.18 41.26
CA SER A 154 16.96 19.68 42.63
C SER A 154 15.55 19.30 43.08
N GLU A 155 14.58 20.22 42.92
CA GLU A 155 13.20 19.96 43.33
C GLU A 155 12.52 18.97 42.37
N PHE A 156 12.69 19.17 41.07
CA PHE A 156 11.99 18.36 40.07
C PHE A 156 12.64 16.98 39.87
N GLY A 157 13.95 16.84 40.11
CA GLY A 157 14.62 15.54 40.12
C GLY A 157 14.02 14.58 41.16
N THR A 158 13.67 15.09 42.34
CA THR A 158 12.99 14.29 43.37
C THR A 158 11.60 13.85 42.93
N VAL A 159 10.87 14.70 42.21
CA VAL A 159 9.55 14.37 41.64
C VAL A 159 9.65 13.25 40.61
N ILE A 160 10.61 13.35 39.68
CA ILE A 160 10.86 12.32 38.65
C ILE A 160 11.23 10.98 39.29
N GLU A 161 12.13 10.98 40.26
CA GLU A 161 12.57 9.75 40.95
C GLU A 161 11.42 9.05 41.67
N ASN A 162 10.58 9.80 42.38
CA ASN A 162 9.44 9.24 43.09
C ASN A 162 8.34 8.75 42.13
N LEU A 163 8.08 9.47 41.04
CA LEU A 163 7.17 9.03 39.99
C LEU A 163 7.66 7.73 39.35
N HIS A 164 8.94 7.65 39.02
CA HIS A 164 9.56 6.45 38.45
C HIS A 164 9.44 5.24 39.39
N LYS A 165 9.77 5.40 40.68
CA LYS A 165 9.59 4.36 41.70
C LYS A 165 8.14 3.88 41.79
N LEU A 166 7.18 4.81 41.85
CA LEU A 166 5.77 4.45 41.91
C LEU A 166 5.36 3.66 40.66
N MET A 167 5.75 4.11 39.47
CA MET A 167 5.43 3.44 38.20
C MET A 167 5.96 2.00 38.14
N LEU A 168 7.23 1.78 38.53
CA LEU A 168 7.82 0.44 38.55
C LEU A 168 7.15 -0.48 39.57
N SER A 169 6.78 0.06 40.73
CA SER A 169 6.15 -0.72 41.81
C SER A 169 4.73 -1.21 41.49
N MET A 170 4.07 -0.70 40.44
CA MET A 170 2.69 -1.07 40.11
C MET A 170 2.55 -2.52 39.63
N GLY A 171 3.60 -3.09 39.03
CA GLY A 171 3.62 -4.51 38.64
C GLY A 171 3.67 -5.44 39.86
N ASP A 172 4.32 -4.98 40.93
CA ASP A 172 4.56 -5.77 42.15
C ASP A 172 3.49 -5.56 43.23
N SER A 173 2.79 -4.42 43.20
CA SER A 173 1.74 -4.04 44.16
C SER A 173 0.46 -3.59 43.47
N PRO A 174 -0.59 -4.45 43.43
CA PRO A 174 -1.91 -4.06 42.94
C PRO A 174 -2.50 -2.84 43.67
N ASP A 175 -2.10 -2.60 44.91
CA ASP A 175 -2.57 -1.45 45.68
C ASP A 175 -1.94 -0.15 45.19
N ASN A 176 -0.67 -0.16 44.78
CA ASN A 176 -0.03 1.00 44.16
C ASN A 176 -0.64 1.33 42.80
N PHE A 177 -0.97 0.30 41.99
CA PHE A 177 -1.71 0.49 40.74
C PHE A 177 -3.08 1.14 40.98
N ARG A 178 -3.87 0.60 41.92
CA ARG A 178 -5.18 1.16 42.28
C ARG A 178 -5.09 2.57 42.80
N PHE A 179 -4.07 2.87 43.61
CA PHE A 179 -3.83 4.20 44.13
C PHE A 179 -3.58 5.21 43.00
N LEU A 180 -2.63 4.94 42.10
CA LEU A 180 -2.30 5.85 40.99
C LEU A 180 -3.49 6.06 40.05
N VAL A 181 -4.17 4.96 39.66
CA VAL A 181 -5.38 5.05 38.82
C VAL A 181 -6.44 5.88 39.52
N SER A 182 -6.71 5.66 40.81
CA SER A 182 -7.73 6.41 41.54
C SER A 182 -7.40 7.90 41.65
N LEU A 183 -6.12 8.25 41.83
CA LEU A 183 -5.66 9.62 41.92
C LEU A 183 -5.85 10.38 40.60
N PHE A 184 -5.60 9.75 39.46
CA PHE A 184 -5.63 10.40 38.13
C PHE A 184 -6.84 10.01 37.25
N ARG A 185 -7.77 9.19 37.75
CA ARG A 185 -8.99 8.79 37.01
C ARG A 185 -9.84 9.99 36.59
N LYS A 186 -9.76 11.08 37.33
CA LYS A 186 -10.41 12.36 37.01
C LYS A 186 -9.36 13.45 36.88
N ASP A 187 -9.68 14.46 36.08
CA ASP A 187 -8.81 15.61 35.85
C ASP A 187 -8.65 16.46 37.13
N ILE A 188 -7.54 16.24 37.85
CA ILE A 188 -7.22 16.94 39.09
C ILE A 188 -6.90 18.44 38.86
N THR A 189 -6.67 18.87 37.61
CA THR A 189 -6.48 20.30 37.32
C THR A 189 -7.75 21.10 37.62
N LYS A 190 -8.92 20.44 37.63
CA LYS A 190 -10.23 21.03 37.96
C LYS A 190 -10.46 21.27 39.45
N PHE A 191 -9.56 20.82 40.33
CA PHE A 191 -9.69 21.10 41.76
C PHE A 191 -9.61 22.61 42.02
N ASN A 192 -10.54 23.11 42.85
CA ASN A 192 -10.42 24.45 43.40
C ASN A 192 -9.28 24.49 44.44
N LYS A 193 -8.97 25.69 44.93
CA LYS A 193 -7.85 25.91 45.86
C LYS A 193 -7.98 25.04 47.12
N ASP A 194 -9.13 25.08 47.78
CA ASP A 194 -9.39 24.36 49.03
C ASP A 194 -9.23 22.84 48.84
N ALA A 195 -9.70 22.29 47.72
CA ALA A 195 -9.53 20.86 47.41
C ALA A 195 -8.06 20.49 47.20
N LYS A 196 -7.26 21.35 46.54
CA LYS A 196 -5.81 21.12 46.38
C LYS A 196 -5.10 21.14 47.74
N GLU A 197 -5.43 22.09 48.60
CA GLU A 197 -4.86 22.20 49.96
C GLU A 197 -5.21 21.00 50.83
N HIS A 198 -6.45 20.50 50.71
CA HIS A 198 -6.89 19.31 51.43
C HIS A 198 -6.11 18.06 51.00
N VAL A 199 -5.91 17.85 49.70
CA VAL A 199 -5.12 16.72 49.17
C VAL A 199 -3.67 16.80 49.65
N ILE A 200 -3.04 17.98 49.60
CA ILE A 200 -1.67 18.17 50.08
C ILE A 200 -1.56 17.85 51.58
N SER A 201 -2.56 18.24 52.37
CA SER A 201 -2.59 17.97 53.81
C SER A 201 -2.72 16.48 54.10
N ALA A 202 -3.60 15.78 53.39
CA ALA A 202 -3.74 14.32 53.51
C ALA A 202 -2.46 13.57 53.14
N LEU A 203 -1.74 14.03 52.11
CA LEU A 203 -0.43 13.47 51.75
C LEU A 203 0.60 13.66 52.87
N LYS A 204 0.66 14.85 53.49
CA LYS A 204 1.57 15.12 54.62
C LYS A 204 1.32 14.18 55.80
N GLU A 205 0.05 14.02 56.21
CA GLU A 205 -0.32 13.08 57.27
C GLU A 205 0.06 11.64 56.92
N GLY A 206 -0.06 11.25 55.65
CA GLY A 206 0.34 9.93 55.17
C GLY A 206 1.83 9.66 55.39
N TYR A 207 2.69 10.63 55.06
CA TYR A 207 4.14 10.54 55.28
C TYR A 207 4.51 10.45 56.77
N GLU A 208 3.85 11.25 57.61
CA GLU A 208 4.07 11.19 59.07
C GLU A 208 3.72 9.81 59.64
N LYS A 209 2.64 9.20 59.15
CA LYS A 209 2.22 7.85 59.56
C LYS A 209 3.12 6.73 59.02
N SER A 210 3.84 6.95 57.91
CA SER A 210 4.74 5.97 57.33
C SER A 210 6.16 5.99 57.89
N ASN A 211 6.46 6.83 58.89
CA ASN A 211 7.81 7.00 59.48
C ASN A 211 8.91 7.38 58.46
N THR A 212 8.52 7.84 57.28
CA THR A 212 9.41 8.33 56.23
C THR A 212 9.26 9.85 56.20
N GLY A 213 10.29 10.58 56.65
CA GLY A 213 10.27 12.04 56.56
C GLY A 213 10.04 12.51 55.12
N TRP A 214 9.48 13.72 54.96
CA TRP A 214 9.62 14.45 53.69
C TRP A 214 11.11 14.43 53.32
N GLY A 215 11.43 14.12 52.05
CA GLY A 215 12.82 14.03 51.57
C GLY A 215 13.70 15.17 52.07
N GLU A 216 15.02 14.91 52.12
CA GLU A 216 16.01 15.81 52.74
C GLU A 216 15.75 17.29 52.43
N ARG A 217 15.71 18.12 53.48
CA ARG A 217 15.67 19.58 53.32
C ARG A 217 16.81 19.99 52.39
N PRO A 218 16.56 20.83 51.36
CA PRO A 218 17.64 21.37 50.54
C PRO A 218 18.69 21.99 51.45
N SER A 219 19.93 21.52 51.36
CA SER A 219 21.06 22.30 51.86
C SER A 219 21.11 23.56 51.00
N TRP A 220 21.01 24.72 51.65
CA TRP A 220 21.39 26.00 51.08
C TRP A 220 22.75 25.93 50.36
#